data_AF-A0A2W1ASC2-F1
#
_entry.id   AF-A0A2W1ASC2-F1
#
_cell.length_a   1.000
_cell.length_b   1.000
_cell.length_c   1.000
_cell.angle_alpha   90.00
_cell.angle_beta   90.00
_cell.angle_gamma   90.00
#
_symmetry.space_group_name_H-M   'P 1'
#
loop_
_entity.id
_entity.type
_entity.pdbx_description
1 polymer ?
#
loop_
_entity_poly.entity_id
_entity_poly.type
_entity_poly.pdbx_seq_one_letter_code
_entity_poly.pdbx_strand_id
1 'polypeptide(L)' 'MVTRARTALKGSDIEAAEVAVREAEKALDHAATKGVLHSNNASRRKGRLWQALNKLRSS' A
#
# COMPACT_ATOMS: atom_id res chain seq x y z
N MET A 1 7.65 -3.29 -4.35
CA MET A 1 6.42 -2.47 -4.42
C MET A 1 6.08 -1.76 -3.10
N VAL A 2 6.03 -2.42 -1.94
CA VAL A 2 5.68 -1.76 -0.65
C VAL A 2 6.59 -0.56 -0.29
N THR A 3 7.89 -0.63 -0.59
CA THR A 3 8.82 0.50 -0.33
C THR A 3 8.48 1.73 -1.17
N ARG A 4 8.04 1.56 -2.43
CA ARG A 4 7.65 2.66 -3.31
C ARG A 4 6.41 3.37 -2.80
N ALA A 5 5.38 2.63 -2.38
CA ALA A 5 4.19 3.21 -1.76
C ALA A 5 4.53 4.01 -0.50
N ARG A 6 5.45 3.50 0.34
CA ARG A 6 5.90 4.24 1.53
C ARG A 6 6.68 5.51 1.20
N THR A 7 7.46 5.52 0.12
CA THR A 7 8.17 6.72 -0.32
C THR A 7 7.20 7.76 -0.89
N ALA A 8 6.23 7.33 -1.71
CA ALA A 8 5.21 8.23 -2.26
C ALA A 8 4.36 8.87 -1.15
N LEU A 9 4.03 8.10 -0.09
CA LEU A 9 3.32 8.59 1.09
C LEU A 9 4.11 9.60 1.95
N LYS A 10 5.43 9.74 1.75
CA LYS A 10 6.24 10.79 2.40
C LYS A 10 6.27 12.09 1.61
N GLY A 11 5.87 12.07 0.34
CA GLY A 11 5.75 13.27 -0.48
C GLY A 11 4.46 14.03 -0.20
N SER A 12 4.30 15.18 -0.84
CA SER A 12 3.09 16.01 -0.78
C SER A 12 2.08 15.67 -1.89
N ASP A 13 2.40 14.74 -2.78
CA ASP A 13 1.56 14.37 -3.91
C ASP A 13 0.64 13.19 -3.56
N ILE A 14 -0.62 13.53 -3.28
CA ILE A 14 -1.67 12.58 -2.88
C ILE A 14 -2.05 11.66 -4.04
N GLU A 15 -2.07 12.15 -5.28
CA GLU A 15 -2.43 11.35 -6.46
C GLU A 15 -1.35 10.31 -6.75
N ALA A 16 -0.07 10.71 -6.72
CA ALA A 16 1.04 9.77 -6.86
C ALA A 16 1.06 8.73 -5.72
N ALA A 17 0.75 9.15 -4.50
CA ALA A 17 0.64 8.24 -3.35
C ALA A 17 -0.49 7.23 -3.52
N GLU A 18 -1.66 7.65 -4.01
CA GLU A 18 -2.80 6.74 -4.25
C GLU A 18 -2.49 5.70 -5.33
N VAL A 19 -1.88 6.12 -6.44
CA VAL A 19 -1.47 5.22 -7.52
C VAL A 19 -0.48 4.18 -6.97
N ALA A 20 0.54 4.62 -6.23
CA ALA A 20 1.53 3.73 -5.64
C ALA A 20 0.93 2.76 -4.61
N VAL A 21 -0.06 3.18 -3.83
CA VAL A 21 -0.78 2.32 -2.86
C VAL A 21 -1.60 1.27 -3.60
N ARG A 22 -2.33 1.62 -4.66
CA ARG A 22 -3.09 0.66 -5.49
C ARG A 22 -2.19 -0.37 -6.17
N GLU A 23 -1.02 0.04 -6.67
CA GLU A 23 -0.05 -0.91 -7.23
C GLU A 23 0.52 -1.86 -6.17
N ALA A 24 0.83 -1.33 -4.99
CA ALA A 24 1.29 -2.16 -3.88
C ALA A 24 0.22 -3.14 -3.40
N GLU A 25 -1.04 -2.76 -3.40
CA GLU A 25 -2.17 -3.64 -3.12
C GLU A 25 -2.25 -4.81 -4.10
N LYS A 26 -2.24 -4.54 -5.41
CA LYS A 26 -2.24 -5.59 -6.45
C LYS A 26 -1.07 -6.56 -6.27
N ALA A 27 0.13 -6.05 -5.97
CA ALA A 27 1.31 -6.88 -5.75
C ALA A 27 1.21 -7.73 -4.48
N LEU A 28 0.62 -7.19 -3.40
CA LEU A 28 0.40 -7.93 -2.16
C LEU A 28 -0.63 -9.04 -2.33
N ASP A 29 -1.69 -8.79 -3.09
CA ASP A 29 -2.72 -9.79 -3.37
C ASP A 29 -2.20 -10.89 -4.27
N HIS A 30 -1.40 -10.55 -5.29
CA HIS A 30 -0.73 -11.55 -6.11
C HIS A 30 0.28 -12.40 -5.32
N ALA A 31 0.99 -11.80 -4.36
CA ALA A 31 1.87 -12.55 -3.48
C ALA A 31 1.10 -13.47 -2.51
N ALA A 32 -0.10 -13.05 -2.11
CA ALA A 32 -0.98 -13.86 -1.27
C ALA A 32 -1.57 -15.06 -2.03
N THR A 33 -2.05 -14.86 -3.25
CA THR A 33 -2.60 -15.94 -4.08
C THR A 33 -1.55 -16.98 -4.42
N LYS A 34 -0.29 -16.57 -4.64
CA LYS A 34 0.84 -17.47 -4.87
C LYS A 34 1.37 -18.16 -3.61
N GLY A 35 0.82 -17.88 -2.43
CA GLY A 35 1.28 -18.44 -1.15
C GLY A 35 2.62 -17.90 -0.67
N VAL A 36 3.23 -16.93 -1.37
CA VAL A 36 4.48 -16.27 -0.96
C VAL A 36 4.27 -15.46 0.33
N LEU A 37 3.06 -14.96 0.54
CA LEU A 37 2.67 -14.23 1.74
C LEU A 37 1.36 -14.80 2.28
N HIS A 38 1.27 -15.03 3.58
CA HIS A 38 -0.02 -15.41 4.18
C HIS A 38 -1.05 -14.30 3.96
N SER A 39 -2.31 -14.66 3.67
CA SER A 39 -3.44 -13.73 3.46
C SER A 39 -3.54 -12.65 4.54
N ASN A 40 -3.53 -13.03 5.81
CA ASN A 40 -3.48 -12.10 6.95
C ASN A 40 -2.29 -11.12 6.93
N ASN A 41 -1.11 -11.57 6.49
CA ASN A 41 0.04 -10.66 6.33
C ASN A 41 -0.17 -9.67 5.18
N ALA A 42 -0.77 -10.11 4.06
CA ALA A 42 -1.13 -9.24 2.95
C ALA A 42 -2.15 -8.19 3.41
N SER A 43 -3.25 -8.62 4.03
CA SER A 43 -4.31 -7.75 4.57
C SER A 43 -3.77 -6.73 5.56
N ARG A 44 -2.89 -7.13 6.49
CA ARG A 44 -2.24 -6.20 7.42
C ARG A 44 -1.39 -5.14 6.70
N ARG A 45 -0.64 -5.53 5.67
CA ARG A 45 0.20 -4.60 4.89
C ARG A 45 -0.65 -3.64 4.07
N LYS A 46 -1.74 -4.12 3.46
CA LYS A 46 -2.72 -3.29 2.74
C LYS A 46 -3.36 -2.25 3.67
N GLY A 47 -3.89 -2.69 4.81
CA GLY A 47 -4.53 -1.81 5.78
C GLY A 47 -3.61 -0.68 6.25
N ARG A 48 -2.33 -0.97 6.53
CA ARG A 48 -1.36 0.06 6.93
C ARG A 48 -1.09 1.09 5.82
N LEU A 49 -1.03 0.67 4.56
CA LEU A 49 -0.81 1.59 3.43
C LEU A 49 -2.00 2.52 3.22
N TRP A 50 -3.22 1.97 3.28
CA TRP A 50 -4.45 2.75 3.17
C TRP A 50 -4.66 3.70 4.36
N GLN A 51 -4.35 3.26 5.58
CA GLN A 51 -4.38 4.14 6.75
C GLN A 51 -3.41 5.33 6.61
N ALA A 52 -2.21 5.08 6.11
CA ALA A 52 -1.24 6.14 5.87
C ALA A 52 -1.72 7.14 4.79
N LEU A 53 -2.32 6.65 3.70
CA LEU A 53 -2.90 7.51 2.66
C LEU A 53 -4.07 8.34 3.20
N ASN A 54 -4.94 7.73 4.00
CA ASN A 54 -6.07 8.43 4.61
C ASN A 54 -5.60 9.53 5.57
N LYS A 55 -4.55 9.26 6.35
CA LYS A 55 -3.94 10.26 7.23
C LYS A 55 -3.33 11.42 6.45
N LEU A 56 -2.72 11.15 5.29
CA LEU A 56 -2.18 12.18 4.41
C LEU A 56 -3.30 13.04 3.80
N ARG A 57 -4.45 12.45 3.45
CA ARG A 57 -5.62 13.17 2.91
C ARG A 57 -6.36 14.00 3.94
N SER A 58 -6.35 13.58 5.20
CA SER A 58 -7.06 14.27 6.29
C SER A 58 -6.24 15.37 6.97
N SER A 59 -5.00 15.59 6.53
CA SER A 59 -4.05 16.55 7.13
C SER A 59 -3.88 17.81 6.30
#